data_AF-A0A259RVV9-F1
#
_entry.id   AF-A0A259RVV9-F1
#
_cell.length_a   1.000
_cell.length_b   1.000
_cell.length_c   1.000
_cell.angle_alpha   90.00
_cell.angle_beta   90.00
_cell.angle_gamma   90.00
#
_symmetry.space_group_name_H-M   'P 1'
#
loop_
_entity.id
_entity.type
_entity.pdbx_description
1 polymer ?
#
loop_
_entity_poly.entity_id
_entity_poly.type
_entity_poly.pdbx_seq_one_letter_code
_entity_poly.pdbx_strand_id
1 'polypeptide(L)'
;MREQPPSPGATPAPTSTGAAKDPKNLDVPNAGAAGSATPTALQAMPVVWTILGVLAVLLIPALIRRLQTVRRRAAAGRGDAVAAWTELRATLQDLGLPASSAESPRARGERLVRERGVDAAAMDALVRAIEHASYARQGSGSAPDGADLRPPLDAVSARLHARVSRRDRIAAVLTPRSLLGSRLLATSTS
;
A
#
# COMPACT_ATOMS: atom_id res chain seq x y z
N MET A 1 74.21 25.00 -67.65
CA MET A 1 72.75 24.81 -67.77
C MET A 1 72.39 23.56 -66.97
N ARG A 2 71.81 23.54 -65.76
CA ARG A 2 70.66 24.26 -65.14
C ARG A 2 69.44 24.22 -66.07
N GLU A 3 68.34 23.55 -65.71
CA GLU A 3 67.31 23.99 -64.73
C GLU A 3 66.59 22.84 -63.98
N GLN A 4 65.94 23.19 -62.87
CA GLN A 4 65.15 22.40 -61.89
C GLN A 4 63.62 22.49 -62.19
N PRO A 5 62.65 22.02 -61.34
CA PRO A 5 61.40 21.33 -61.72
C PRO A 5 60.14 22.25 -61.65
N PRO A 6 58.89 21.71 -61.74
CA PRO A 6 58.15 21.37 -60.51
C PRO A 6 57.17 20.16 -60.57
N SER A 7 56.77 19.70 -59.38
CA SER A 7 55.67 18.77 -59.01
C SER A 7 54.32 19.54 -58.86
N PRO A 8 53.14 18.97 -58.47
CA PRO A 8 52.61 17.59 -58.43
C PRO A 8 51.22 17.43 -59.12
N GLY A 9 50.81 16.18 -59.45
CA GLY A 9 49.47 15.84 -59.95
C GLY A 9 48.79 14.74 -59.11
N ALA A 10 47.49 14.91 -58.86
CA ALA A 10 46.64 14.26 -57.85
C ALA A 10 46.54 12.72 -57.84
N THR A 11 46.35 12.21 -56.61
CA THR A 11 45.92 10.87 -56.17
C THR A 11 44.48 10.51 -56.58
N PRO A 12 44.21 9.23 -56.88
CA PRO A 12 43.03 8.55 -56.29
C PRO A 12 43.38 7.27 -55.51
N ALA A 13 42.56 7.01 -54.49
CA ALA A 13 42.72 6.03 -53.42
C ALA A 13 42.51 4.55 -53.84
N PRO A 14 43.06 3.57 -53.10
CA PRO A 14 42.94 2.14 -53.42
C PRO A 14 41.57 1.55 -53.10
N THR A 15 41.04 0.77 -54.05
CA THR A 15 39.84 -0.07 -53.92
C THR A 15 40.07 -1.24 -52.96
N SER A 16 39.10 -1.44 -52.07
CA SER A 16 38.99 -2.52 -51.07
C SER A 16 39.20 -3.91 -51.67
N THR A 17 40.23 -4.63 -51.21
CA THR A 17 40.43 -6.06 -51.49
C THR A 17 39.69 -6.88 -50.45
N GLY A 18 38.75 -7.71 -50.91
CA GLY A 18 37.94 -8.59 -50.07
C GLY A 18 38.79 -9.52 -49.20
N ALA A 19 38.39 -9.62 -47.94
CA ALA A 19 39.03 -10.42 -46.91
C ALA A 19 39.08 -11.91 -47.28
N ALA A 20 40.29 -12.44 -47.42
CA ALA A 20 40.55 -13.88 -47.37
C ALA A 20 40.25 -14.37 -45.95
N LYS A 21 39.32 -15.33 -45.82
CA LYS A 21 39.05 -16.02 -44.54
C LYS A 21 40.16 -17.05 -44.31
N ASP A 22 41.03 -16.77 -43.34
CA ASP A 22 42.04 -17.70 -42.84
C ASP A 22 41.35 -18.72 -41.90
N PRO A 23 41.34 -20.04 -42.20
CA PRO A 23 40.51 -21.01 -41.47
C PRO A 23 41.12 -21.50 -40.15
N LYS A 24 42.04 -20.74 -39.53
CA LYS A 24 42.81 -21.22 -38.36
C LYS A 24 42.71 -20.36 -37.10
N ASN A 25 41.85 -19.34 -37.07
CA ASN A 25 41.43 -18.70 -35.83
C ASN A 25 40.11 -19.33 -35.37
N LEU A 26 40.21 -20.32 -34.48
CA LEU A 26 39.09 -20.75 -33.68
C LEU A 26 38.81 -19.63 -32.68
N ASP A 27 37.72 -18.87 -32.91
CA ASP A 27 37.16 -17.96 -31.90
C ASP A 27 36.81 -18.79 -30.66
N VAL A 28 37.71 -18.78 -29.68
CA VAL A 28 37.43 -19.26 -28.33
C VAL A 28 36.48 -18.23 -27.72
N PRO A 29 35.29 -18.60 -27.23
CA PRO A 29 34.45 -17.66 -26.51
C PRO A 29 35.20 -17.22 -25.26
N ASN A 30 35.79 -16.03 -25.30
CA ASN A 30 36.28 -15.36 -24.12
C ASN A 30 35.06 -15.15 -23.21
N ALA A 31 34.96 -15.93 -22.12
CA ALA A 31 34.05 -15.68 -21.02
C ALA A 31 34.51 -14.40 -20.29
N GLY A 32 34.38 -13.28 -20.98
CA GLY A 32 34.79 -11.97 -20.53
C GLY A 32 33.74 -11.40 -19.60
N ALA A 33 34.09 -11.37 -18.32
CA ALA A 33 33.62 -10.46 -17.29
C ALA A 33 32.10 -10.24 -17.22
N ALA A 34 31.48 -10.81 -16.19
CA ALA A 34 30.26 -10.26 -15.62
C ALA A 34 30.57 -8.85 -15.06
N GLY A 35 30.63 -7.86 -15.94
CA GLY A 35 30.68 -6.45 -15.57
C GLY A 35 29.43 -6.17 -14.77
N SER A 36 29.59 -5.80 -13.50
CA SER A 36 28.55 -5.07 -12.77
C SER A 36 28.37 -3.73 -13.48
N ALA A 37 27.49 -3.73 -14.49
CA ALA A 37 27.09 -2.51 -15.16
C ALA A 37 26.32 -1.66 -14.15
N THR A 38 26.95 -0.61 -13.62
CA THR A 38 26.21 0.50 -13.02
C THR A 38 25.27 1.04 -14.11
N PRO A 39 23.94 0.93 -13.93
CA PRO A 39 23.03 1.33 -14.99
C PRO A 39 23.20 2.81 -15.29
N THR A 40 23.51 3.15 -16.54
CA THR A 40 23.54 4.52 -17.02
C THR A 40 22.17 5.16 -16.80
N ALA A 41 22.12 6.44 -16.43
CA ALA A 41 20.88 7.14 -16.05
C ALA A 41 19.70 6.97 -17.03
N LEU A 42 19.96 6.75 -18.33
CA LEU A 42 18.93 6.52 -19.35
C LEU A 42 18.35 5.09 -19.33
N GLN A 43 19.06 4.07 -18.82
CA GLN A 43 18.55 2.70 -18.67
C GLN A 43 17.87 2.46 -17.31
N ALA A 44 18.11 3.31 -16.32
CA ALA A 44 17.45 3.25 -15.01
C ALA A 44 16.02 3.85 -15.04
N MET A 45 15.69 4.66 -16.06
CA MET A 45 14.36 5.28 -16.25
C MET A 45 13.19 4.28 -16.09
N PRO A 46 13.14 3.12 -16.80
CA PRO A 46 12.05 2.17 -16.63
C PRO A 46 12.01 1.51 -15.24
N VAL A 47 13.16 1.30 -14.59
CA VAL A 47 13.24 0.73 -13.24
C VAL A 47 12.73 1.74 -12.19
N VAL A 48 13.06 3.02 -12.33
CA VAL A 48 12.55 4.07 -11.43
C VAL A 48 11.04 4.21 -11.56
N TRP A 49 10.48 4.19 -12.78
CA TRP A 49 9.03 4.26 -12.99
C TRP A 49 8.29 3.02 -12.48
N THR A 50 8.87 1.83 -12.60
CA THR A 50 8.27 0.62 -12.04
C THR A 50 8.28 0.63 -10.52
N ILE A 51 9.40 1.02 -9.88
CA ILE A 51 9.48 1.20 -8.42
C ILE A 51 8.47 2.26 -7.97
N LEU A 52 8.39 3.40 -8.66
CA LEU A 52 7.45 4.46 -8.35
C LEU A 52 6.00 4.02 -8.52
N GLY A 53 5.69 3.26 -9.58
CA GLY A 53 4.37 2.68 -9.82
C GLY A 53 3.97 1.69 -8.73
N VAL A 54 4.86 0.77 -8.36
CA VAL A 54 4.62 -0.17 -7.25
C VAL A 54 4.43 0.58 -5.93
N LEU A 55 5.28 1.58 -5.65
CA LEU A 55 5.17 2.41 -4.47
C LEU A 55 3.84 3.17 -4.45
N ALA A 56 3.42 3.75 -5.58
CA ALA A 56 2.14 4.44 -5.70
C ALA A 56 0.97 3.49 -5.44
N VAL A 57 0.98 2.29 -6.03
CA VAL A 57 -0.05 1.26 -5.81
C VAL A 57 -0.14 0.86 -4.33
N LEU A 58 0.98 0.86 -3.60
CA LEU A 58 1.01 0.56 -2.15
C LEU A 58 0.64 1.77 -1.28
N LEU A 59 1.11 2.97 -1.62
CA LEU A 59 0.94 4.18 -0.81
C LEU A 59 -0.43 4.83 -0.98
N ILE A 60 -1.02 4.80 -2.18
CA ILE A 60 -2.32 5.45 -2.43
C ILE A 60 -3.41 4.85 -1.51
N PRO A 61 -3.59 3.51 -1.41
CA PRO A 61 -4.58 2.94 -0.50
C PRO A 61 -4.31 3.26 0.96
N ALA A 62 -3.04 3.27 1.38
CA ALA A 62 -2.63 3.61 2.74
C ALA A 62 -2.95 5.07 3.07
N LEU A 63 -2.71 5.99 2.13
CA LEU A 63 -3.02 7.41 2.27
C LEU A 63 -4.53 7.65 2.32
N ILE A 64 -5.29 7.02 1.42
CA ILE A 64 -6.77 7.08 1.44
C ILE A 64 -7.31 6.58 2.77
N ARG A 65 -6.83 5.41 3.25
CA ARG A 65 -7.20 4.88 4.57
C ARG A 65 -6.86 5.86 5.69
N ARG A 66 -5.65 6.41 5.69
CA ARG A 66 -5.22 7.38 6.71
C ARG A 66 -6.12 8.61 6.72
N LEU A 67 -6.44 9.17 5.55
CA LEU A 67 -7.34 10.31 5.43
C LEU A 67 -8.76 9.97 5.90
N GLN A 68 -9.28 8.79 5.56
CA GLN A 68 -10.59 8.33 6.03
C GLN A 68 -10.62 8.18 7.55
N THR A 69 -9.61 7.55 8.14
CA THR A 69 -9.47 7.40 9.60
C THR A 69 -9.40 8.77 10.29
N VAL A 70 -8.58 9.70 9.78
CA VAL A 70 -8.49 11.06 10.35
C VAL A 70 -9.85 11.77 10.27
N ARG A 71 -10.54 11.70 9.12
CA ARG A 71 -11.86 12.31 8.95
C ARG A 71 -12.91 11.69 9.87
N ARG A 72 -12.91 10.36 10.01
CA ARG A 72 -13.83 9.62 10.87
C ARG A 72 -13.59 9.91 12.34
N ARG A 73 -12.33 9.95 12.79
CA ARG A 73 -11.99 10.35 14.16
C ARG A 73 -12.36 11.80 14.45
N ALA A 74 -12.15 12.71 13.48
CA ALA A 74 -12.62 14.09 13.61
C ALA A 74 -14.15 14.17 13.70
N ALA A 75 -14.88 13.35 12.95
CA ALA A 75 -16.35 13.26 13.01
C ALA A 75 -16.83 12.65 14.33
N ALA A 76 -16.21 11.58 14.82
CA ALA A 76 -16.45 11.01 16.15
C ALA A 76 -16.23 12.05 17.25
N GLY A 77 -15.24 12.94 17.05
CA GLY A 77 -14.99 14.09 17.92
C GLY A 77 -16.11 15.12 17.99
N ARG A 78 -16.97 15.14 16.97
CA ARG A 78 -18.19 15.95 16.91
C ARG A 78 -19.44 15.13 17.28
N GLY A 79 -19.25 13.94 17.83
CA GLY A 79 -20.33 13.04 18.22
C GLY A 79 -20.91 12.20 17.09
N ASP A 80 -20.29 12.10 15.91
CA ASP A 80 -20.78 11.21 14.85
C ASP A 80 -20.63 9.72 15.26
N ALA A 81 -21.75 9.11 15.62
CA ALA A 81 -21.83 7.74 16.11
C ALA A 81 -21.54 6.72 15.00
N VAL A 82 -21.97 7.01 13.77
CA VAL A 82 -21.72 6.14 12.61
C VAL A 82 -20.23 6.14 12.30
N ALA A 83 -19.58 7.31 12.32
CA ALA A 83 -18.14 7.41 12.10
C ALA A 83 -17.34 6.68 13.19
N ALA A 84 -17.69 6.87 14.46
CA ALA A 84 -17.04 6.21 15.60
C ALA A 84 -17.17 4.67 15.51
N TRP A 85 -18.38 4.17 15.23
CA TRP A 85 -18.63 2.74 15.09
C TRP A 85 -17.94 2.13 13.87
N THR A 86 -17.89 2.87 12.75
CA THR A 86 -17.21 2.42 11.53
C THR A 86 -15.69 2.32 11.74
N GLU A 87 -15.10 3.27 12.47
CA GLU A 87 -13.68 3.22 12.85
C GLU A 87 -13.39 2.01 13.76
N LEU A 88 -14.22 1.77 14.79
CA LEU A 88 -14.08 0.58 15.64
C LEU A 88 -14.16 -0.73 14.83
N ARG A 89 -15.13 -0.83 13.90
CA ARG A 89 -15.25 -1.99 13.01
C ARG A 89 -14.01 -2.18 12.14
N ALA A 90 -13.44 -1.10 11.61
CA ALA A 90 -12.22 -1.14 10.83
C ALA A 90 -11.04 -1.64 11.69
N THR A 91 -10.87 -1.12 12.91
CA THR A 91 -9.85 -1.59 13.85
C THR A 91 -10.00 -3.08 14.14
N LEU A 92 -11.22 -3.56 14.37
CA LEU A 92 -11.47 -4.98 14.60
C LEU A 92 -11.15 -5.84 13.37
N GLN A 93 -11.46 -5.36 12.17
CA GLN A 93 -11.09 -6.05 10.93
C GLN A 93 -9.58 -6.12 10.73
N ASP A 94 -8.86 -5.03 11.02
CA ASP A 94 -7.40 -4.97 10.91
C ASP A 94 -6.73 -5.93 11.90
N LEU A 95 -7.33 -6.13 13.08
CA LEU A 95 -6.90 -7.12 14.08
C LEU A 95 -7.37 -8.55 13.78
N GLY A 96 -8.02 -8.80 12.64
CA GLY A 96 -8.51 -10.13 12.27
C GLY A 96 -9.72 -10.62 13.08
N LEU A 97 -10.51 -9.70 13.64
CA LEU A 97 -11.71 -9.96 14.44
C LEU A 97 -13.00 -9.47 13.71
N PRO A 98 -13.30 -9.94 12.48
CA PRO A 98 -14.48 -9.46 11.76
C PRO A 98 -15.79 -9.77 12.49
N ALA A 99 -16.78 -8.91 12.31
CA ALA A 99 -18.14 -9.17 12.78
C ALA A 99 -18.88 -10.09 11.82
N SER A 100 -19.72 -10.96 12.36
CA SER A 100 -20.80 -11.55 11.57
C SER A 100 -21.72 -10.42 11.09
N SER A 101 -22.23 -10.52 9.86
CA SER A 101 -23.15 -9.52 9.29
C SER A 101 -24.46 -9.40 10.06
N ALA A 102 -24.86 -10.47 10.77
CA ALA A 102 -26.07 -10.51 11.59
C ALA A 102 -25.84 -10.11 13.06
N GLU A 103 -24.60 -9.80 13.45
CA GLU A 103 -24.30 -9.46 14.84
C GLU A 103 -24.75 -8.03 15.20
N SER A 104 -25.59 -7.91 16.23
CA SER A 104 -26.04 -6.61 16.72
C SER A 104 -24.90 -5.84 17.42
N PRO A 105 -24.95 -4.48 17.45
CA PRO A 105 -23.95 -3.68 18.14
C PRO A 105 -23.78 -4.07 19.62
N ARG A 106 -24.88 -4.31 20.33
CA ARG A 106 -24.87 -4.75 21.73
C ARG A 106 -24.21 -6.11 21.92
N ALA A 107 -24.57 -7.12 21.12
CA ALA A 107 -23.96 -8.44 21.20
C ALA A 107 -22.44 -8.37 20.95
N ARG A 108 -22.02 -7.53 20.01
CA ARG A 108 -20.59 -7.31 19.73
C ARG A 108 -19.88 -6.64 20.91
N GLY A 109 -20.49 -5.62 21.50
CA GLY A 109 -19.94 -4.94 22.67
C GLY A 109 -19.74 -5.89 23.85
N GLU A 110 -20.76 -6.68 24.18
CA GLU A 110 -20.70 -7.69 25.24
C GLU A 110 -19.58 -8.72 25.00
N ARG A 111 -19.45 -9.20 23.76
CA ARG A 111 -18.39 -10.15 23.41
C ARG A 111 -17.00 -9.53 23.56
N LEU A 112 -16.80 -8.29 23.12
CA LEU A 112 -15.50 -7.60 23.25
C LEU A 112 -15.14 -7.36 24.72
N VAL A 113 -16.11 -6.96 25.55
CA VAL A 113 -15.89 -6.79 27.00
C VAL A 113 -15.49 -8.12 27.62
N ARG A 114 -16.21 -9.20 27.30
CA ARG A 114 -15.96 -10.54 27.86
C ARG A 114 -14.65 -11.17 27.39
N GLU A 115 -14.38 -11.18 26.10
CA GLU A 115 -13.26 -11.93 25.50
C GLU A 115 -11.97 -11.11 25.43
N ARG A 116 -12.07 -9.79 25.29
CA ARG A 116 -10.91 -8.90 25.11
C ARG A 116 -10.66 -8.01 26.33
N GLY A 117 -11.62 -7.93 27.24
CA GLY A 117 -11.51 -7.09 28.45
C GLY A 117 -11.35 -5.63 28.07
N VAL A 118 -12.11 -5.16 27.07
CA VAL A 118 -12.26 -3.73 26.79
C VAL A 118 -13.09 -3.08 27.89
N ASP A 119 -12.88 -1.78 28.10
CA ASP A 119 -13.61 -1.05 29.12
C ASP A 119 -15.12 -1.07 28.84
N ALA A 120 -15.91 -1.50 29.83
CA ALA A 120 -17.34 -1.72 29.67
C ALA A 120 -18.10 -0.41 29.47
N ALA A 121 -17.71 0.65 30.17
CA ALA A 121 -18.37 1.96 30.07
C ALA A 121 -18.09 2.62 28.72
N ALA A 122 -16.84 2.55 28.24
CA ALA A 122 -16.45 3.04 26.92
C ALA A 122 -17.17 2.28 25.80
N MET A 123 -17.27 0.96 25.90
CA MET A 123 -17.99 0.13 24.93
C MET A 123 -19.49 0.44 24.93
N ASP A 124 -20.10 0.58 26.11
CA ASP A 124 -21.52 0.94 26.26
C ASP A 124 -21.83 2.31 25.68
N ALA A 125 -20.98 3.32 25.88
CA ALA A 125 -21.13 4.63 25.27
C ALA A 125 -21.18 4.56 23.74
N LEU A 126 -20.29 3.77 23.12
CA LEU A 126 -20.29 3.56 21.67
C LEU A 126 -21.53 2.80 21.18
N VAL A 127 -21.96 1.76 21.90
CA VAL A 127 -23.16 0.98 21.55
C VAL A 127 -24.42 1.84 21.63
N ARG A 128 -24.61 2.60 22.71
CA ARG A 128 -25.76 3.49 22.86
C ARG A 128 -25.78 4.56 21.77
N ALA A 129 -24.64 5.13 21.43
CA ALA A 129 -24.54 6.13 20.37
C ALA A 129 -24.97 5.56 19.00
N ILE A 130 -24.47 4.37 18.62
CA ILE A 130 -24.84 3.77 17.32
C ILE A 130 -26.27 3.26 17.30
N GLU A 131 -26.78 2.69 18.40
CA GLU A 131 -28.19 2.30 18.49
C GLU A 131 -29.08 3.52 18.33
N HIS A 132 -28.79 4.60 19.05
CA HIS A 132 -29.54 5.84 18.92
C HIS A 132 -29.51 6.38 17.48
N ALA A 133 -28.33 6.48 16.86
CA ALA A 133 -28.22 6.92 15.47
C ALA A 133 -28.92 6.00 14.46
N SER A 134 -29.04 4.70 14.77
CA SER A 134 -29.75 3.73 13.93
C SER A 134 -31.27 3.86 14.02
N TYR A 135 -31.79 4.25 15.19
CA TYR A 135 -33.23 4.45 15.43
C TYR A 135 -33.70 5.90 15.24
N ALA A 136 -32.79 6.87 15.27
CA ALA A 136 -33.09 8.27 15.01
C ALA A 136 -33.54 8.45 13.55
N ARG A 137 -34.41 9.43 13.32
CA ARG A 137 -34.88 9.78 11.97
C ARG A 137 -33.67 10.05 11.07
N GLN A 138 -33.69 9.44 9.88
CA GLN A 138 -32.64 9.51 8.87
C GLN A 138 -32.13 10.96 8.72
N GLY A 139 -30.96 11.25 9.27
CA GLY A 139 -30.37 12.59 9.23
C GLY A 139 -29.48 12.95 10.43
N SER A 140 -29.78 12.49 11.65
CA SER A 140 -28.93 12.76 12.82
C SER A 140 -28.01 11.57 13.13
N GLY A 141 -26.91 11.44 12.40
CA GLY A 141 -25.84 10.48 12.71
C GLY A 141 -25.08 10.79 14.02
N SER A 142 -25.52 11.81 14.76
CA SER A 142 -24.91 12.29 16.00
C SER A 142 -25.36 11.48 17.22
N ALA A 143 -24.48 11.40 18.20
CA ALA A 143 -24.77 10.89 19.53
C ALA A 143 -25.91 11.70 20.18
N PRO A 144 -26.70 11.09 21.08
CA PRO A 144 -27.88 11.73 21.71
C PRO A 144 -27.63 13.16 22.21
N ASP A 145 -26.44 13.41 22.78
CA ASP A 145 -26.06 14.71 23.36
C ASP A 145 -24.93 15.41 22.57
N GLY A 146 -24.57 14.92 21.38
CA GLY A 146 -23.38 15.39 20.66
C GLY A 146 -22.06 15.10 21.40
N ALA A 147 -22.06 14.19 22.37
CA ALA A 147 -20.92 13.83 23.19
C ALA A 147 -19.72 13.39 22.33
N ASP A 148 -18.52 13.80 22.73
CA ASP A 148 -17.28 13.38 22.06
C ASP A 148 -17.08 11.87 22.21
N LEU A 149 -17.10 11.15 21.08
CA LEU A 149 -16.92 9.70 21.04
C LEU A 149 -15.45 9.29 20.86
N ARG A 150 -14.50 10.23 20.74
CA ARG A 150 -13.07 9.90 20.65
C ARG A 150 -12.53 9.26 21.93
N PRO A 151 -12.78 9.78 23.15
CA PRO A 151 -12.28 9.15 24.37
C PRO A 151 -12.69 7.67 24.53
N PRO A 152 -13.98 7.29 24.38
CA PRO A 152 -14.35 5.88 24.49
C PRO A 152 -13.78 5.03 23.34
N LEU A 153 -13.71 5.58 22.11
CA LEU A 153 -13.10 4.91 20.97
C LEU A 153 -11.60 4.64 21.20
N ASP A 154 -10.85 5.63 21.69
CA ASP A 154 -9.42 5.53 21.97
C ASP A 154 -9.16 4.55 23.12
N ALA A 155 -9.98 4.54 24.18
CA ALA A 155 -9.88 3.60 25.28
C ALA A 155 -10.04 2.14 24.81
N VAL A 156 -11.07 1.86 24.00
CA VAL A 156 -11.30 0.53 23.43
C VAL A 156 -10.16 0.16 22.47
N SER A 157 -9.76 1.07 21.58
CA SER A 157 -8.71 0.82 20.59
C SER A 157 -7.35 0.56 21.24
N ALA A 158 -6.98 1.33 22.25
CA ALA A 158 -5.73 1.15 22.99
C ALA A 158 -5.68 -0.24 23.65
N ARG A 159 -6.80 -0.68 24.24
CA ARG A 159 -6.90 -2.01 24.86
C ARG A 159 -6.80 -3.14 23.85
N LEU A 160 -7.44 -3.00 22.70
CA LEU A 160 -7.36 -3.96 21.60
C LEU A 160 -5.92 -4.08 21.08
N HIS A 161 -5.23 -2.96 20.84
CA HIS A 161 -3.85 -2.96 20.36
C HIS A 161 -2.85 -3.48 21.40
N ALA A 162 -3.05 -3.22 22.70
CA ALA A 162 -2.17 -3.70 23.75
C ALA A 162 -2.01 -5.23 23.74
N ARG A 163 -3.05 -5.96 23.32
CA ARG A 163 -3.05 -7.43 23.28
C ARG A 163 -2.40 -8.04 22.02
N VAL A 164 -2.13 -7.27 20.96
CA VAL A 164 -1.64 -7.79 19.66
C VAL A 164 -0.23 -7.26 19.28
N SER A 165 0.48 -6.73 20.27
CA SER A 165 1.43 -5.62 20.14
C SER A 165 2.82 -5.85 19.51
N ARG A 166 3.13 -6.93 18.77
CA ARG A 166 4.44 -7.01 18.06
C ARG A 166 4.36 -7.48 16.61
N ARG A 167 3.53 -8.47 16.31
CA ARG A 167 3.40 -9.00 14.94
C ARG A 167 2.57 -8.09 14.04
N ASP A 168 1.55 -7.42 14.58
CA ASP A 168 0.66 -6.54 13.82
C ASP A 168 1.28 -5.19 13.45
N ARG A 169 2.26 -4.69 14.22
CA ARG A 169 2.97 -3.45 13.86
C ARG A 169 3.81 -3.61 12.60
N ILE A 170 4.42 -4.79 12.44
CA ILE A 170 5.23 -5.14 11.27
C ILE A 170 4.30 -5.58 10.12
N ALA A 171 3.23 -6.32 10.43
CA ALA A 171 2.22 -6.71 9.44
C ALA A 171 1.39 -5.52 8.93
N ALA A 172 1.15 -4.46 9.71
CA ALA A 172 0.43 -3.26 9.27
C ALA A 172 1.24 -2.43 8.26
N VAL A 173 2.57 -2.57 8.28
CA VAL A 173 3.46 -1.97 7.28
C VAL A 173 3.57 -2.85 6.02
N LEU A 174 3.40 -4.17 6.14
CA LEU A 174 3.71 -5.14 5.08
C LEU A 174 2.52 -5.95 4.50
N THR A 175 1.35 -5.93 5.12
CA THR A 175 0.18 -6.71 4.64
C THR A 175 -1.08 -5.84 4.54
N PRO A 176 -1.36 -5.28 3.35
CA PRO A 176 -2.67 -4.74 3.04
C PRO A 176 -3.67 -5.92 2.95
N ARG A 177 -4.25 -6.32 4.09
CA ARG A 177 -5.31 -7.35 4.13
C ARG A 177 -6.57 -6.96 3.32
N SER A 178 -6.68 -5.70 2.87
CA SER A 178 -7.73 -5.23 1.98
C SER A 178 -7.52 -5.58 0.50
N LEU A 179 -6.37 -6.16 0.10
CA LEU A 179 -6.13 -6.57 -1.29
C LEU A 179 -6.52 -8.02 -1.60
N LEU A 180 -6.66 -8.89 -0.60
CA LEU A 180 -6.96 -10.32 -0.83
C LEU A 180 -8.47 -10.65 -0.82
N GLY A 181 -9.34 -9.71 -0.46
CA GLY A 181 -10.77 -9.98 -0.26
C GLY A 181 -11.65 -9.96 -1.51
N SER A 182 -11.16 -9.48 -2.66
CA SER A 182 -12.03 -9.23 -3.83
C SER A 182 -11.61 -9.96 -5.11
N ARG A 183 -10.59 -10.83 -5.09
CA ARG A 183 -10.09 -11.45 -6.34
C ARG A 183 -9.75 -12.94 -6.32
N LEU A 184 -10.11 -13.68 -5.27
CA LEU A 184 -9.98 -15.15 -5.28
C LEU A 184 -11.30 -15.91 -5.44
N LEU A 185 -12.44 -15.20 -5.53
CA LEU A 185 -13.75 -15.81 -5.81
C LEU A 185 -14.18 -15.71 -7.29
N ALA A 186 -13.41 -15.02 -8.14
CA ALA A 186 -13.74 -14.83 -9.55
C ALA A 186 -13.07 -15.84 -10.51
N THR A 187 -12.32 -16.81 -9.99
CA THR A 187 -11.60 -17.80 -10.84
C THR A 187 -11.93 -19.26 -10.50
N SER A 188 -13.01 -19.52 -9.75
CA SER A 188 -13.51 -20.89 -9.56
C SER A 188 -14.88 -21.05 -10.21
N THR A 189 -14.95 -20.76 -11.50
CA THR A 189 -15.96 -21.31 -12.41
C THR A 189 -15.31 -21.34 -13.77
N SER A 190 -14.68 -22.48 -14.06
CA SER A 190 -14.55 -23.00 -15.41
C SER A 190 -14.52 -24.51 -15.35
#